data_AF-A0A844APH1-F1
#
_entry.id   AF-A0A844APH1-F1
#
_cell.length_a   1.000
_cell.length_b   1.000
_cell.length_c   1.000
_cell.angle_alpha   90.00
_cell.angle_beta   90.00
_cell.angle_gamma   90.00
#
_symmetry.space_group_name_H-M   'P 1'
#
loop_
_entity.id
_entity.type
_entity.pdbx_description
1 polymer ?
#
loop_
_entity_poly.entity_id
_entity_poly.type
_entity_poly.pdbx_seq_one_letter_code
_entity_poly.pdbx_strand_id
1 'polypeptide(L)'
;MKQQRGFTLTELILAASGCRSQVTDVWASGRSIPGAGNFGCESSSATSKYVGGIRTTQHGEVQLTVQNMDAATNGLHLYLKPFDASGNAAIEQGKPGTVANRQIARWDCGVAIADTASRALINDLPATCRTMLDITGTFAP
;
A
#
# COMPACT_ATOMS: atom_id res chain seq x y z
N MET A 1 -15.79 -18.51 -10.55
CA MET A 1 -14.54 -18.29 -9.80
C MET A 1 -14.15 -16.81 -9.71
N LYS A 2 -14.17 -16.01 -10.80
CA LYS A 2 -13.92 -14.55 -10.74
C LYS A 2 -14.83 -13.77 -9.77
N GLN A 3 -16.12 -14.14 -9.69
CA GLN A 3 -17.11 -13.46 -8.85
C GLN A 3 -16.80 -13.52 -7.32
N GLN A 4 -16.07 -14.54 -6.86
CA GLN A 4 -15.70 -14.68 -5.45
C GLN A 4 -14.44 -13.88 -5.08
N ARG A 5 -13.58 -13.54 -6.06
CA ARG A 5 -12.31 -12.83 -5.80
C ARG A 5 -12.51 -11.38 -5.36
N GLY A 6 -13.50 -10.69 -5.95
CA GLY A 6 -13.73 -9.26 -5.65
C GLY A 6 -14.09 -8.99 -4.18
N PHE A 7 -14.80 -9.93 -3.53
CA PHE A 7 -15.13 -9.82 -2.10
C PHE A 7 -13.89 -9.95 -1.22
N THR A 8 -13.05 -10.95 -1.48
CA THR A 8 -11.81 -11.16 -0.73
C THR A 8 -10.81 -10.01 -0.91
N LEU A 9 -10.70 -9.44 -2.12
CA LEU A 9 -9.84 -8.26 -2.34
C LEU A 9 -10.31 -7.04 -1.56
N THR A 10 -11.61 -6.91 -1.29
CA THR A 10 -12.13 -5.87 -0.40
C THR A 10 -11.70 -6.08 1.06
N GLU A 11 -11.60 -7.34 1.50
CA GLU A 11 -11.08 -7.71 2.82
C GLU A 11 -9.58 -7.36 2.96
N LEU A 12 -8.77 -7.55 1.90
CA LEU A 12 -7.37 -7.12 1.88
C LEU A 12 -7.26 -5.59 2.07
N ILE A 13 -8.10 -4.82 1.37
CA ILE A 13 -8.11 -3.36 1.49
C ILE A 13 -8.49 -2.93 2.92
N LEU A 14 -9.44 -3.62 3.54
CA LEU A 14 -9.82 -3.35 4.93
C LEU A 14 -8.67 -3.66 5.90
N ALA A 15 -7.96 -4.77 5.71
CA ALA A 15 -6.79 -5.11 6.53
C ALA A 15 -5.66 -4.07 6.44
N ALA A 16 -5.53 -3.39 5.29
CA ALA A 16 -4.56 -2.32 5.10
C ALA A 16 -4.98 -0.95 5.68
N SER A 17 -6.25 -0.79 6.06
CA SER A 17 -6.80 0.50 6.51
C SER A 17 -6.06 1.06 7.73
N GLY A 18 -5.62 0.20 8.65
CA GLY A 18 -4.80 0.60 9.80
C GLY A 18 -3.46 1.18 9.38
N CYS A 19 -2.75 0.53 8.45
CA CYS A 19 -1.46 1.02 7.96
C CYS A 19 -1.59 2.32 7.18
N ARG A 20 -2.68 2.48 6.41
CA ARG A 20 -3.03 3.74 5.74
C ARG A 20 -3.18 4.91 6.73
N SER A 21 -3.88 4.69 7.84
CA SER A 21 -4.05 5.70 8.90
C SER A 21 -2.71 6.02 9.57
N GLN A 22 -1.94 4.99 9.94
CA GLN A 22 -0.64 5.16 10.58
C GLN A 22 0.33 6.00 9.72
N VAL A 23 0.41 5.71 8.42
CA VAL A 23 1.23 6.51 7.49
C VAL A 23 0.74 7.95 7.43
N THR A 24 -0.58 8.17 7.38
CA THR A 24 -1.16 9.52 7.35
C THR A 24 -0.79 10.32 8.62
N ASP A 25 -0.85 9.68 9.79
CA ASP A 25 -0.53 10.31 11.06
C ASP A 25 0.96 10.67 11.15
N VAL A 26 1.85 9.79 10.69
CA VAL A 26 3.28 10.08 10.59
C VAL A 26 3.53 11.32 9.73
N TRP A 27 2.90 11.41 8.56
CA TRP A 27 3.04 12.54 7.66
C TRP A 27 2.52 13.87 8.22
N ALA A 28 1.50 13.81 9.08
CA ALA A 28 0.92 14.97 9.78
C ALA A 28 1.62 15.31 11.12
N SER A 29 2.54 14.48 11.60
CA SER A 29 3.04 14.54 12.98
C SER A 29 4.02 15.69 13.27
N GLY A 30 4.64 16.30 12.26
CA GLY A 30 5.75 17.23 12.45
C GLY A 30 7.05 16.56 12.91
N ARG A 31 7.12 15.22 12.95
CA ARG A 31 8.31 14.43 13.35
C ARG A 31 9.15 14.05 12.14
N SER A 32 10.36 13.55 12.36
CA SER A 32 11.18 13.03 11.26
C SER A 32 10.49 11.86 10.56
N ILE A 33 10.46 11.88 9.22
CA ILE A 33 9.94 10.80 8.40
C ILE A 33 10.79 9.54 8.64
N PRO A 34 10.17 8.39 8.96
CA PRO A 34 10.90 7.15 9.15
C PRO A 34 11.47 6.61 7.83
N GLY A 35 12.44 5.70 7.92
CA GLY A 35 12.91 4.93 6.77
C GLY A 35 11.84 3.93 6.28
N ALA A 36 12.12 3.26 5.16
CA ALA A 36 11.27 2.16 4.68
C ALA A 36 11.09 1.11 5.78
N GLY A 37 9.90 0.54 5.93
CA GLY A 37 9.61 -0.50 6.94
C GLY A 37 9.48 0.02 8.37
N ASN A 38 9.47 1.34 8.59
CA ASN A 38 9.51 1.93 9.94
C ASN A 38 8.32 2.87 10.24
N PHE A 39 7.19 2.72 9.55
CA PHE A 39 5.98 3.49 9.86
C PHE A 39 5.21 2.94 11.08
N GLY A 40 5.49 1.69 11.47
CA GLY A 40 4.95 1.04 12.67
C GLY A 40 3.69 0.21 12.41
N CYS A 41 3.39 -0.10 11.15
CA CYS A 41 2.25 -0.92 10.73
C CYS A 41 2.63 -2.13 9.87
N GLU A 42 3.92 -2.33 9.64
CA GLU A 42 4.49 -3.40 8.84
C GLU A 42 4.43 -4.75 9.56
N SER A 43 4.42 -5.81 8.77
CA SER A 43 4.44 -7.18 9.28
C SER A 43 5.05 -8.09 8.22
N SER A 44 6.09 -8.83 8.62
CA SER A 44 6.67 -9.92 7.82
C SER A 44 5.85 -11.22 7.89
N SER A 45 4.79 -11.23 8.69
CA SER A 45 3.94 -12.38 8.95
C SER A 45 2.49 -12.09 8.55
N ALA A 46 1.72 -13.15 8.36
CA ALA A 46 0.29 -13.07 8.07
C ALA A 46 -0.43 -12.18 9.10
N THR A 47 -1.06 -11.10 8.62
CA THR A 47 -1.87 -10.19 9.45
C THR A 47 -3.35 -10.54 9.38
N SER A 48 -3.77 -11.29 8.36
CA SER A 48 -5.12 -11.85 8.23
C SER A 48 -5.09 -13.15 7.43
N LYS A 49 -6.25 -13.79 7.26
CA LYS A 49 -6.37 -15.00 6.42
C LYS A 49 -5.83 -14.77 5.00
N TYR A 50 -6.03 -13.58 4.44
CA TYR A 50 -5.70 -13.27 3.04
C TYR A 50 -4.57 -12.25 2.85
N VAL A 51 -4.02 -11.70 3.94
CA VAL A 51 -2.85 -10.82 3.90
C VAL A 51 -1.66 -11.51 4.56
N GLY A 52 -0.66 -11.88 3.74
CA GLY A 52 0.56 -12.57 4.15
C GLY A 52 1.64 -11.65 4.72
N GLY A 53 1.54 -10.35 4.47
CA GLY A 53 2.47 -9.36 5.00
C GLY A 53 2.14 -7.95 4.53
N ILE A 54 2.66 -6.97 5.25
CA ILE A 54 2.53 -5.55 4.98
C ILE A 54 3.92 -4.94 4.99
N ARG A 55 4.29 -4.25 3.92
CA ARG A 55 5.57 -3.56 3.78
C ARG A 55 5.33 -2.10 3.44
N THR A 56 6.23 -1.23 3.87
CA THR A 56 6.21 0.17 3.45
C THR A 56 7.51 0.54 2.76
N THR A 57 7.42 1.55 1.89
CA THR A 57 8.61 2.24 1.39
C THR A 57 8.99 3.39 2.31
N GLN A 58 10.14 4.02 2.07
CA GLN A 58 10.58 5.24 2.77
C GLN A 58 9.64 6.44 2.59
N HIS A 59 8.65 6.24 1.74
CA HIS A 59 7.68 7.20 1.28
C HIS A 59 6.29 6.92 1.88
N GLY A 60 6.10 5.78 2.56
CA GLY A 60 4.81 5.37 3.11
C GLY A 60 3.87 4.78 2.06
N GLU A 61 4.37 4.42 0.87
CA GLU A 61 3.63 3.53 -0.03
C GLU A 61 3.52 2.17 0.67
N VAL A 62 2.36 1.54 0.58
CA VAL A 62 2.06 0.28 1.28
C VAL A 62 1.93 -0.84 0.26
N GLN A 63 2.59 -1.97 0.51
CA GLN A 63 2.44 -3.21 -0.24
C GLN A 63 1.84 -4.28 0.65
N LEU A 64 0.80 -4.94 0.16
CA LEU A 64 0.17 -6.10 0.78
C LEU A 64 0.53 -7.34 -0.02
N THR A 65 0.86 -8.44 0.66
CA THR A 65 1.04 -9.73 0.01
C THR A 65 -0.26 -10.53 0.07
N VAL A 66 -0.80 -10.94 -1.07
CA VAL A 66 -1.98 -11.81 -1.15
C VAL A 66 -1.59 -13.22 -0.72
N GLN A 67 -2.42 -13.87 0.10
CA GLN A 67 -2.25 -15.27 0.46
C GLN A 67 -3.60 -16.00 0.56
N ASN A 68 -3.55 -17.34 0.60
CA ASN A 68 -4.69 -18.23 0.84
C ASN A 68 -5.95 -17.92 0.01
N MET A 69 -5.77 -17.34 -1.18
CA MET A 69 -6.85 -16.95 -2.08
C MET A 69 -6.98 -17.97 -3.20
N ASP A 70 -5.99 -18.07 -4.08
CA ASP A 70 -5.83 -19.18 -5.02
C ASP A 70 -4.40 -19.21 -5.58
N ALA A 71 -4.02 -20.30 -6.26
CA ALA A 71 -2.67 -20.51 -6.76
C ALA A 71 -2.19 -19.44 -7.75
N ALA A 72 -3.11 -18.76 -8.47
CA ALA A 72 -2.75 -17.74 -9.45
C ALA A 72 -2.57 -16.34 -8.82
N THR A 73 -3.08 -16.13 -7.60
CA THR A 73 -3.06 -14.82 -6.92
C THR A 73 -2.18 -14.80 -5.68
N ASN A 74 -1.92 -15.94 -5.06
CA ASN A 74 -1.04 -16.03 -3.89
C ASN A 74 0.38 -15.55 -4.24
N GLY A 75 0.95 -14.72 -3.37
CA GLY A 75 2.25 -14.09 -3.57
C GLY A 75 2.22 -12.82 -4.43
N LEU A 76 1.10 -12.51 -5.10
CA LEU A 76 0.92 -11.22 -5.78
C LEU A 76 0.70 -10.11 -4.76
N HIS A 77 0.75 -8.86 -5.25
CA HIS A 77 0.76 -7.68 -4.42
C HIS A 77 -0.36 -6.68 -4.76
N LEU A 78 -0.93 -6.10 -3.70
CA LEU A 78 -1.79 -4.93 -3.78
C LEU A 78 -1.08 -3.74 -3.16
N TYR A 79 -1.28 -2.56 -3.74
CA TYR A 79 -0.54 -1.35 -3.37
C TYR A 79 -1.50 -0.23 -2.97
N LEU A 80 -1.11 0.53 -1.96
CA LEU A 80 -1.73 1.81 -1.60
C LEU A 80 -0.67 2.91 -1.69
N LYS A 81 -0.99 4.01 -2.39
CA LYS A 81 -0.09 5.14 -2.58
C LYS A 81 -0.72 6.43 -2.05
N PRO A 82 -0.04 7.16 -1.14
CA PRO A 82 -0.54 8.44 -0.62
C PRO A 82 -0.21 9.61 -1.55
N PHE A 83 -1.14 10.57 -1.62
CA PHE A 83 -1.00 11.81 -2.37
C PHE A 83 -1.39 13.01 -1.50
N ASP A 84 -0.69 14.12 -1.70
CA ASP A 84 -1.05 15.40 -1.10
C ASP A 84 -2.21 16.09 -1.86
N ALA A 85 -2.66 17.23 -1.35
CA ALA A 85 -3.77 17.98 -1.94
C ALA A 85 -3.46 18.55 -3.34
N SER A 86 -2.19 18.64 -3.73
CA SER A 86 -1.77 19.08 -5.07
C SER A 86 -1.71 17.92 -6.07
N GLY A 87 -2.06 16.70 -5.65
CA GLY A 87 -1.98 15.51 -6.47
C GLY A 87 -0.55 15.00 -6.66
N ASN A 88 0.42 15.62 -5.98
CA ASN A 88 1.76 15.05 -5.92
C ASN A 88 1.68 13.83 -5.02
N ALA A 89 2.35 12.76 -5.41
CA ALA A 89 2.63 11.72 -4.44
C ALA A 89 3.30 12.40 -3.24
N ALA A 90 2.95 12.04 -2.00
CA ALA A 90 3.40 12.72 -0.77
C ALA A 90 4.93 12.88 -0.60
N ILE A 91 5.69 12.38 -1.57
CA ILE A 91 6.97 11.68 -1.50
C ILE A 91 7.98 12.20 -2.52
N GLU A 92 7.64 13.17 -3.35
CA GLU A 92 8.65 13.78 -4.22
C GLU A 92 9.66 14.66 -3.45
N GLN A 93 9.39 15.02 -2.18
CA GLN A 93 10.26 15.92 -1.41
C GLN A 93 10.59 15.50 0.04
N GLY A 94 9.92 14.49 0.59
CA GLY A 94 10.22 13.98 1.94
C GLY A 94 11.26 12.86 1.89
N LYS A 95 12.43 13.08 2.50
CA LYS A 95 13.44 12.04 2.70
C LYS A 95 13.37 11.52 4.14
N PRO A 96 13.71 10.25 4.40
CA PRO A 96 13.93 9.79 5.76
C PRO A 96 14.80 10.76 6.55
N GLY A 97 14.41 11.06 7.78
CA GLY A 97 15.10 12.01 8.64
C GLY A 97 14.71 13.49 8.45
N THR A 98 13.95 13.84 7.41
CA THR A 98 13.38 15.20 7.25
C THR A 98 12.04 15.33 7.98
N VAL A 99 11.64 16.55 8.31
CA VAL A 99 10.38 16.81 9.04
C VAL A 99 9.16 16.45 8.17
N ALA A 100 8.29 15.60 8.70
CA ALA A 100 6.99 15.24 8.14
C ALA A 100 5.99 16.36 8.39
N ASN A 101 5.80 17.24 7.41
CA ASN A 101 4.91 18.40 7.49
C ASN A 101 3.91 18.46 6.33
N ARG A 102 3.46 17.31 5.85
CA ARG A 102 2.60 17.20 4.66
C ARG A 102 1.32 16.46 5.02
N GLN A 103 0.19 17.05 4.65
CA GLN A 103 -1.09 16.39 4.83
C GLN A 103 -1.37 15.45 3.65
N ILE A 104 -1.58 14.18 3.95
CA ILE A 104 -2.11 13.23 2.96
C ILE A 104 -3.59 13.57 2.72
N ALA A 105 -3.94 13.90 1.49
CA ALA A 105 -5.29 14.27 1.11
C ALA A 105 -6.04 13.13 0.41
N ARG A 106 -5.30 12.22 -0.23
CA ARG A 106 -5.86 11.11 -1.01
C ARG A 106 -4.97 9.88 -0.92
N TRP A 107 -5.60 8.72 -1.06
CA TRP A 107 -4.94 7.44 -1.26
C TRP A 107 -5.48 6.78 -2.51
N ASP A 108 -4.60 6.36 -3.40
CA ASP A 108 -4.96 5.45 -4.48
C ASP A 108 -4.60 4.02 -4.13
N CYS A 109 -5.35 3.10 -4.70
CA CYS A 109 -5.23 1.68 -4.48
C CYS A 109 -5.18 0.97 -5.84
N GLY A 110 -4.36 -0.06 -5.95
CA GLY A 110 -4.28 -0.90 -7.14
C GLY A 110 -2.98 -1.67 -7.25
N VAL A 111 -2.45 -1.76 -8.47
CA VAL A 111 -1.26 -2.57 -8.79
C VAL A 111 -0.12 -1.66 -9.28
N ALA A 112 1.13 -2.03 -8.97
CA ALA A 112 2.27 -1.26 -9.42
C ALA A 112 2.54 -1.46 -10.93
N ILE A 113 2.93 -0.40 -11.64
CA ILE A 113 3.33 -0.46 -13.05
C ILE A 113 4.53 -1.39 -13.24
N ALA A 114 5.51 -1.29 -12.34
CA ALA A 114 6.73 -2.09 -12.36
C ALA A 114 6.52 -3.55 -11.93
N ASP A 115 5.46 -3.87 -11.19
CA ASP A 115 5.13 -5.23 -10.78
C ASP A 115 4.23 -5.90 -11.81
N THR A 116 4.85 -6.40 -12.88
CA THR A 116 4.11 -6.95 -14.02
C THR A 116 3.30 -8.20 -13.67
N ALA A 117 3.69 -8.96 -12.65
CA ALA A 117 2.97 -10.14 -12.21
C ALA A 117 1.65 -9.75 -11.52
N SER A 118 1.71 -8.80 -10.58
CA SER A 118 0.53 -8.37 -9.82
C SER A 118 -0.53 -7.66 -10.66
N ARG A 119 -0.17 -7.16 -11.85
CA ARG A 119 -1.16 -6.63 -12.82
C ARG A 119 -2.26 -7.62 -13.19
N ALA A 120 -2.06 -8.92 -13.00
CA ALA A 120 -3.09 -9.92 -13.17
C ALA A 120 -4.32 -9.67 -12.26
N LEU A 121 -4.15 -8.98 -11.13
CA LEU A 121 -5.22 -8.65 -10.18
C LEU A 121 -6.13 -7.51 -10.67
N ILE A 122 -5.69 -6.66 -11.60
CA ILE A 122 -6.35 -5.37 -11.89
C ILE A 122 -7.85 -5.50 -12.22
N ASN A 123 -8.22 -6.53 -12.99
CA ASN A 123 -9.62 -6.73 -13.39
C ASN A 123 -10.49 -7.36 -12.30
N ASP A 124 -9.87 -8.00 -11.31
CA ASP A 124 -10.55 -8.61 -10.16
C ASP A 124 -10.78 -7.58 -9.02
N LEU A 125 -10.06 -6.44 -9.05
CA LEU A 125 -10.16 -5.39 -8.04
C LEU A 125 -11.45 -4.55 -8.17
N PRO A 126 -12.01 -4.05 -7.04
CA PRO A 126 -13.07 -3.04 -7.07
C PRO A 126 -12.64 -1.79 -7.85
N ALA A 127 -13.60 -1.08 -8.44
CA ALA A 127 -13.31 0.12 -9.25
C ALA A 127 -12.48 1.18 -8.48
N THR A 128 -12.71 1.31 -7.17
CA THR A 128 -11.98 2.23 -6.28
C THR A 128 -10.53 1.82 -5.98
N CYS A 129 -10.13 0.59 -6.35
CA CYS A 129 -8.79 0.07 -6.18
C CYS A 129 -8.24 -0.48 -7.51
N ARG A 130 -8.62 0.14 -8.63
CA ARG A 130 -8.21 -0.31 -9.98
C ARG A 130 -7.24 0.67 -10.64
N THR A 131 -6.30 1.20 -9.87
CA THR A 131 -5.31 2.16 -10.39
C THR A 131 -4.01 1.45 -10.75
N MET A 132 -3.39 1.84 -11.87
CA MET A 132 -1.99 1.50 -12.17
C MET A 132 -1.12 2.55 -11.47
N LEU A 133 -0.39 2.12 -10.44
CA LEU A 133 0.40 3.01 -9.60
C LEU A 133 1.85 2.99 -10.03
N ASP A 134 2.43 4.17 -10.23
CA ASP A 134 3.88 4.31 -10.29
C ASP A 134 4.42 4.27 -8.86
N ILE A 135 5.10 3.19 -8.47
CA ILE A 135 5.69 3.07 -7.13
C ILE A 135 7.16 3.49 -7.24
N THR A 136 7.54 4.51 -6.49
CA THR A 136 8.88 5.11 -6.59
C THR A 136 9.79 4.78 -5.42
N GLY A 137 9.23 4.29 -4.31
CA GLY A 137 9.98 3.88 -3.13
C GLY A 137 10.51 2.46 -3.17
N THR A 138 11.40 2.15 -2.23
CA THR A 138 11.93 0.79 -2.01
C THR A 138 11.27 0.19 -0.78
N PHE A 139 10.62 -0.96 -0.93
CA PHE A 139 9.93 -1.62 0.19
C PHE A 139 10.92 -2.27 1.14
N ALA A 140 10.68 -2.12 2.44
CA ALA A 140 11.30 -2.91 3.50
C ALA A 140 10.21 -3.54 4.39
N PRO A 141 10.46 -4.72 4.95
CA PRO A 141 9.64 -5.27 6.02
C PRO A 141 9.72 -4.42 7.29
#